data_AF-A0A1I8IAI3-F1
#
_entry.id   AF-A0A1I8IAI3-F1
#
_cell.length_a   1.000
_cell.length_b   1.000
_cell.length_c   1.000
_cell.angle_alpha   90.00
_cell.angle_beta   90.00
_cell.angle_gamma   90.00
#
_symmetry.space_group_name_H-M   'P 1'
#
loop_
_entity.id
_entity.type
_entity.pdbx_description
1 polymer ?
#
loop_
_entity_poly.entity_id
_entity_poly.type
_entity_poly.pdbx_seq_one_letter_code
_entity_poly.pdbx_strand_id
1 'polypeptide(L)'
;MDMSKLVGSLQIERGLTATFLASNGTDMVFYQRIKNQRVISDAALEGMSIWPPIEYFYYSNTSSGYTVPIRPLYTKADMAANLAWFRRRVDTIAHEMQTIDSPDFYTPFINMLMDWGDSTAIFPPGSKLWTQMLAFSAILRVTEAIGLQRALGSSWFINCHLPPELF
;
A
#
# COMPACT_ATOMS: atom_id res chain seq x y z
N MET A 1 6.36 16.55 -1.98
CA MET A 1 5.00 16.67 -1.40
C MET A 1 3.95 15.83 -2.13
N ASP A 2 4.28 15.22 -3.29
CA ASP A 2 3.35 14.38 -4.06
C ASP A 2 3.44 12.89 -3.72
N MET A 3 4.65 12.39 -3.44
CA MET A 3 4.87 11.02 -2.96
C MET A 3 4.05 10.69 -1.71
N SER A 4 4.01 11.58 -0.72
CA SER A 4 3.25 11.35 0.52
C SER A 4 1.74 11.32 0.31
N LYS A 5 1.23 12.01 -0.72
CA LYS A 5 -0.18 11.92 -1.10
C LYS A 5 -0.49 10.54 -1.68
N LEU A 6 0.41 10.00 -2.52
CA LEU A 6 0.28 8.65 -3.05
C LEU A 6 0.41 7.60 -1.94
N VAL A 7 1.41 7.72 -1.06
CA VAL A 7 1.56 6.81 0.09
C VAL A 7 0.31 6.82 0.95
N GLY A 8 -0.18 8.01 1.32
CA GLY A 8 -1.39 8.15 2.14
C GLY A 8 -2.65 7.58 1.45
N SER A 9 -2.82 7.81 0.15
CA SER A 9 -3.98 7.28 -0.58
C SER A 9 -3.95 5.76 -0.68
N LEU A 10 -2.79 5.16 -0.94
CA LEU A 10 -2.60 3.71 -0.98
C LEU A 10 -2.77 3.06 0.40
N GLN A 11 -2.33 3.71 1.48
CA GLN A 11 -2.57 3.25 2.85
C GLN A 11 -4.07 3.16 3.20
N ILE A 12 -4.86 4.13 2.73
CA ILE A 12 -6.31 4.13 2.91
C ILE A 12 -6.95 3.05 2.03
N GLU A 13 -6.54 2.95 0.76
CA GLU A 13 -7.05 1.93 -0.17
C GLU A 13 -6.78 0.51 0.34
N ARG A 14 -5.57 0.24 0.86
CA ARG A 14 -5.22 -1.01 1.54
C ARG A 14 -6.17 -1.32 2.70
N GLY A 15 -6.37 -0.35 3.60
CA GLY A 15 -7.20 -0.55 4.78
C GLY A 15 -8.66 -0.85 4.42
N LEU A 16 -9.22 -0.11 3.47
CA LEU A 16 -10.57 -0.34 2.98
C LEU A 16 -10.69 -1.70 2.29
N THR A 17 -9.71 -2.06 1.47
CA THR A 17 -9.67 -3.36 0.78
C THR A 17 -9.58 -4.51 1.77
N ALA A 18 -8.72 -4.40 2.79
CA ALA A 18 -8.60 -5.43 3.84
C ALA A 18 -9.95 -5.64 4.55
N THR A 19 -10.64 -4.57 4.94
CA THR A 19 -11.95 -4.69 5.58
C THR A 19 -13.02 -5.30 4.66
N PHE A 20 -13.00 -4.99 3.36
CA PHE A 20 -13.91 -5.60 2.39
C PHE A 20 -13.61 -7.09 2.16
N LEU A 21 -12.34 -7.48 2.11
CA LEU A 21 -11.96 -8.89 2.02
C LEU A 21 -12.32 -9.64 3.31
N ALA A 22 -12.18 -9.00 4.48
CA ALA A 22 -12.61 -9.57 5.75
C ALA A 22 -14.12 -9.80 5.82
N SER A 23 -14.94 -8.99 5.14
CA SER A 23 -16.38 -9.25 4.98
C SER A 23 -16.69 -10.25 3.85
N ASN A 24 -15.70 -11.01 3.38
CA ASN A 24 -15.82 -11.96 2.28
C ASN A 24 -16.36 -11.33 0.98
N GLY A 25 -16.08 -10.03 0.77
CA GLY A 25 -16.55 -9.28 -0.40
C GLY A 25 -18.04 -8.92 -0.39
N THR A 26 -18.73 -9.04 0.76
CA THR A 26 -20.19 -8.84 0.83
C THR A 26 -20.60 -7.42 1.24
N ASP A 27 -19.72 -6.67 1.91
CA ASP A 27 -20.05 -5.33 2.39
C ASP A 27 -19.99 -4.28 1.28
N MET A 28 -21.16 -3.92 0.74
CA MET A 28 -21.31 -2.96 -0.34
C MET A 28 -20.97 -1.52 0.06
N VAL A 29 -21.04 -1.16 1.35
CA VAL A 29 -20.63 0.16 1.84
C VAL A 29 -19.12 0.30 1.72
N PHE A 30 -18.37 -0.71 2.14
CA PHE A 30 -16.92 -0.74 1.95
C PHE A 30 -16.54 -0.83 0.48
N TYR A 31 -17.26 -1.61 -0.33
CA TYR A 31 -17.05 -1.66 -1.78
C TYR A 31 -17.16 -0.27 -2.43
N GLN A 32 -18.19 0.51 -2.08
CA GLN A 32 -18.33 1.87 -2.62
C GLN A 32 -17.22 2.81 -2.13
N ARG A 33 -16.82 2.69 -0.86
CA ARG A 33 -15.68 3.46 -0.31
C ARG A 33 -14.38 3.14 -1.03
N ILE A 34 -14.13 1.87 -1.35
CA ILE A 34 -12.96 1.44 -2.15
C ILE A 34 -12.99 2.11 -3.52
N LYS A 35 -14.11 2.10 -4.23
CA LYS A 35 -14.21 2.76 -5.55
C LYS A 35 -13.88 4.24 -5.49
N ASN A 36 -14.43 4.95 -4.51
CA ASN A 36 -14.14 6.37 -4.32
C ASN A 36 -12.66 6.60 -3.99
N GLN A 37 -12.08 5.74 -3.15
CA GLN A 37 -10.66 5.84 -2.79
C GLN A 37 -9.74 5.54 -3.98
N ARG A 38 -10.09 4.59 -4.86
CA ARG A 38 -9.31 4.27 -6.07
C ARG A 38 -9.15 5.49 -6.97
N VAL A 39 -10.20 6.30 -7.15
CA VAL A 39 -10.14 7.57 -7.91
C VAL A 39 -9.14 8.53 -7.28
N ILE A 40 -9.12 8.63 -5.94
CA ILE A 40 -8.17 9.49 -5.21
C ILE A 40 -6.74 8.95 -5.37
N SER A 41 -6.54 7.64 -5.27
CA SER A 41 -5.25 7.00 -5.47
C SER A 41 -4.72 7.20 -6.89
N ASP A 42 -5.60 7.11 -7.90
CA ASP A 42 -5.24 7.31 -9.30
C ASP A 42 -4.87 8.76 -9.57
N ALA A 43 -5.63 9.72 -9.04
CA ALA A 43 -5.27 11.14 -9.11
C ALA A 43 -3.95 11.45 -8.39
N ALA A 44 -3.68 10.79 -7.25
CA ALA A 44 -2.40 10.94 -6.54
C ALA A 44 -1.23 10.34 -7.32
N LEU A 45 -1.44 9.19 -7.98
CA LEU A 45 -0.46 8.58 -8.87
C LEU A 45 -0.18 9.50 -10.05
N GLU A 46 -1.22 9.95 -10.75
CA GLU A 46 -1.13 10.92 -11.85
C GLU A 46 -0.42 12.22 -11.45
N GLY A 47 -0.66 12.70 -10.24
CA GLY A 47 0.01 13.87 -9.67
C GLY A 47 1.50 13.70 -9.36
N MET A 48 2.05 12.48 -9.35
CA MET A 48 3.51 12.30 -9.21
C MET A 48 4.22 12.73 -10.50
N SER A 49 4.98 13.82 -10.38
CA SER A 49 5.81 14.41 -11.44
C SER A 49 7.15 13.69 -11.62
N ILE A 50 7.68 13.10 -10.56
CA ILE A 50 8.94 12.36 -10.55
C ILE A 50 8.66 10.94 -10.10
N TRP A 51 9.12 9.95 -10.86
CA TRP A 51 9.00 8.53 -10.54
C TRP A 51 10.31 7.98 -9.97
N PRO A 52 10.29 7.08 -8.97
CA PRO A 52 11.51 6.45 -8.45
C PRO A 52 12.30 5.70 -9.53
N PRO A 53 13.64 5.70 -9.47
CA PRO A 53 14.48 4.91 -10.37
C PRO A 53 14.40 3.40 -10.07
N ILE A 54 14.85 2.60 -11.03
CA ILE A 54 14.67 1.13 -11.13
C ILE A 54 15.24 0.33 -9.95
N GLU A 55 16.18 0.90 -9.21
CA GLU A 55 16.97 0.23 -8.18
C GLU A 55 16.16 -0.20 -6.93
N TYR A 56 14.91 0.26 -6.79
CA TYR A 56 14.04 -0.03 -5.64
C TYR A 56 13.07 -1.21 -5.88
N PHE A 57 13.13 -1.89 -7.02
CA PHE A 57 12.16 -2.92 -7.39
C PHE A 57 12.65 -4.34 -7.09
N TYR A 58 12.85 -4.66 -5.82
CA TYR A 58 13.02 -6.05 -5.38
C TYR A 58 11.82 -6.46 -4.55
N TYR A 59 11.01 -7.37 -5.10
CA TYR A 59 9.98 -8.05 -4.34
C TYR A 59 10.35 -9.51 -4.11
N SER A 60 10.42 -9.93 -2.85
CA SER A 60 10.51 -11.33 -2.48
C SER A 60 9.39 -11.69 -1.50
N ASN A 61 8.47 -12.49 -2.03
CA ASN A 61 7.63 -13.46 -1.33
C ASN A 61 6.55 -12.93 -0.36
N THR A 62 5.35 -13.48 -0.53
CA THR A 62 4.17 -13.28 0.31
C THR A 62 3.88 -14.58 1.03
N SER A 63 3.60 -14.45 2.33
CA SER A 63 3.26 -15.50 3.30
C SER A 63 2.17 -16.47 2.82
N SER A 64 1.32 -16.05 1.87
CA SER A 64 0.15 -16.78 1.38
C SER A 64 0.42 -17.85 0.31
N GLY A 65 1.67 -18.09 -0.11
CA GLY A 65 1.99 -19.05 -1.17
C GLY A 65 1.48 -18.66 -2.58
N TYR A 66 0.72 -17.58 -2.68
CA TYR A 66 0.35 -16.93 -3.94
C TYR A 66 1.45 -15.96 -4.33
N THR A 67 2.32 -16.36 -5.25
CA THR A 67 3.23 -15.43 -5.92
C THR A 67 2.39 -14.46 -6.74
N VAL A 68 2.06 -13.30 -6.18
CA VAL A 68 1.52 -12.19 -6.98
C VAL A 68 2.63 -11.81 -7.95
N PRO A 69 2.47 -12.00 -9.27
CA PRO A 69 3.49 -11.59 -10.22
C PRO A 69 3.44 -10.06 -10.31
N ILE A 70 4.08 -9.39 -9.36
CA ILE A 70 4.28 -7.95 -9.43
C ILE A 70 5.17 -7.73 -10.64
N ARG A 71 4.61 -7.12 -11.67
CA ARG A 71 5.43 -6.68 -12.80
C ARG A 71 6.44 -5.69 -12.24
N PRO A 72 7.72 -5.78 -12.64
CA PRO A 72 8.70 -4.82 -12.19
C PRO A 72 8.21 -3.40 -12.51
N LEU A 73 8.20 -2.54 -11.49
CA LEU A 73 7.52 -1.23 -11.55
C LEU A 73 8.42 -0.16 -12.19
N TYR A 74 9.11 -0.51 -13.26
CA TYR A 74 10.10 0.35 -13.91
C TYR A 74 9.54 1.73 -14.30
N THR A 75 8.23 1.80 -14.50
CA THR A 75 7.51 3.02 -14.81
C THR A 75 6.27 3.21 -13.94
N LYS A 76 5.82 4.46 -13.89
CA LYS A 76 4.50 4.83 -13.34
C LYS A 76 3.35 4.03 -13.98
N ALA A 77 3.47 3.71 -15.27
CA ALA A 77 2.47 2.91 -15.98
C ALA A 77 2.43 1.45 -15.46
N ASP A 78 3.58 0.90 -15.06
CA ASP A 78 3.64 -0.43 -14.46
C ASP A 78 2.96 -0.47 -13.09
N MET A 79 3.10 0.60 -12.29
CA MET A 79 2.34 0.74 -11.04
C MET A 79 0.83 0.79 -11.31
N ALA A 80 0.40 1.62 -12.25
CA ALA A 80 -1.01 1.69 -12.64
C ALA A 80 -1.54 0.33 -13.11
N ALA A 81 -0.75 -0.42 -13.88
CA ALA A 81 -1.10 -1.76 -14.35
C ALA A 81 -1.21 -2.78 -13.20
N ASN A 82 -0.29 -2.76 -12.23
CA ASN A 82 -0.35 -3.62 -11.05
C ASN A 82 -1.58 -3.29 -10.18
N LEU A 83 -1.85 -2.01 -9.92
CA LEU A 83 -3.05 -1.56 -9.21
C LEU A 83 -4.32 -2.04 -9.94
N ALA A 84 -4.42 -1.82 -11.25
CA ALA A 84 -5.57 -2.25 -12.05
C ALA A 84 -5.76 -3.78 -12.06
N TRP A 85 -4.66 -4.54 -12.06
CA TRP A 85 -4.71 -6.00 -11.96
C TRP A 85 -5.28 -6.45 -10.61
N PHE A 86 -4.76 -5.92 -9.49
CA PHE A 86 -5.21 -6.32 -8.16
C PHE A 86 -6.63 -5.88 -7.88
N ARG A 87 -6.99 -4.64 -8.26
CA ARG A 87 -8.35 -4.11 -8.12
C ARG A 87 -9.37 -4.97 -8.88
N ARG A 88 -9.02 -5.47 -10.07
CA ARG A 88 -9.88 -6.42 -10.80
C ARG A 88 -10.08 -7.71 -10.02
N ARG A 89 -9.04 -8.26 -9.41
CA ARG A 89 -9.18 -9.46 -8.56
C ARG A 89 -10.11 -9.23 -7.38
N VAL A 90 -9.94 -8.10 -6.68
CA VAL A 90 -10.85 -7.70 -5.59
C VAL A 90 -12.29 -7.58 -6.09
N ASP A 91 -12.50 -7.09 -7.31
CA ASP A 91 -13.85 -6.92 -7.85
C ASP A 91 -14.48 -8.24 -8.34
N THR A 92 -13.68 -9.22 -8.78
CA THR A 92 -14.18 -10.46 -9.39
C THR A 92 -14.19 -11.67 -8.46
N ILE A 93 -13.18 -11.78 -7.59
CA ILE A 93 -12.91 -12.98 -6.79
C ILE A 93 -12.63 -12.64 -5.31
N ALA A 94 -13.17 -11.53 -4.79
CA ALA A 94 -12.99 -11.16 -3.38
C ALA A 94 -13.39 -12.27 -2.39
N HIS A 95 -14.35 -13.13 -2.76
CA HIS A 95 -14.80 -14.26 -1.94
C HIS A 95 -13.79 -15.43 -1.87
N GLU A 96 -12.81 -15.46 -2.77
CA GLU A 96 -11.71 -16.44 -2.79
C GLU A 96 -10.42 -15.86 -2.18
N MET A 97 -10.39 -14.55 -1.95
CA MET A 97 -9.23 -13.82 -1.45
C MET A 97 -9.22 -13.79 0.08
N GLN A 98 -8.02 -13.83 0.65
CA GLN A 98 -7.81 -13.68 2.07
C GLN A 98 -7.61 -12.21 2.44
N THR A 99 -7.95 -11.83 3.67
CA THR A 99 -7.72 -10.46 4.15
C THR A 99 -6.25 -10.04 4.05
N ILE A 100 -5.32 -11.00 4.21
CA ILE A 100 -3.86 -10.78 4.10
C ILE A 100 -3.41 -10.39 2.69
N ASP A 101 -4.18 -10.73 1.64
CA ASP A 101 -3.83 -10.40 0.26
C ASP A 101 -3.75 -8.88 0.01
N SER A 102 -4.51 -8.08 0.79
CA SER A 102 -4.46 -6.62 0.71
C SER A 102 -3.12 -6.06 1.23
N PRO A 103 -2.72 -6.26 2.50
CA PRO A 103 -1.43 -5.79 2.96
C PRO A 103 -0.25 -6.41 2.20
N ASP A 104 -0.33 -7.67 1.79
CA ASP A 104 0.70 -8.33 0.98
C ASP A 104 0.90 -7.64 -0.38
N PHE A 105 -0.15 -7.08 -0.97
CA PHE A 105 -0.06 -6.34 -2.22
C PHE A 105 0.39 -4.88 -2.04
N TYR A 106 -0.21 -4.13 -1.11
CA TYR A 106 0.02 -2.67 -1.02
C TYR A 106 1.28 -2.27 -0.24
N THR A 107 1.58 -2.96 0.87
CA THR A 107 2.69 -2.62 1.78
C THR A 107 4.05 -2.53 1.07
N PRO A 108 4.39 -3.41 0.12
CA PRO A 108 5.65 -3.33 -0.60
C PRO A 108 5.80 -2.04 -1.40
N PHE A 109 4.75 -1.62 -2.12
CA PHE A 109 4.76 -0.39 -2.89
C PHE A 109 4.85 0.84 -1.98
N ILE A 110 4.17 0.80 -0.84
CA ILE A 110 4.22 1.88 0.14
C ILE A 110 5.64 2.00 0.72
N ASN A 111 6.25 0.89 1.14
CA ASN A 111 7.61 0.86 1.68
C ASN A 111 8.63 1.36 0.66
N MET A 112 8.54 0.87 -0.58
CA MET A 112 9.38 1.32 -1.68
C MET A 112 9.30 2.84 -1.92
N LEU A 113 8.08 3.41 -1.92
CA LEU A 113 7.91 4.86 -2.08
C LEU A 113 8.52 5.62 -0.90
N MET A 114 8.38 5.11 0.33
CA MET A 114 9.00 5.72 1.51
C MET A 114 10.53 5.63 1.49
N ASP A 115 11.09 4.47 1.14
CA ASP A 115 12.54 4.26 1.05
C ASP A 115 13.16 5.15 -0.04
N TRP A 116 12.48 5.30 -1.17
CA TRP A 116 12.86 6.29 -2.18
C TRP A 116 12.83 7.71 -1.62
N GLY A 117 11.76 8.09 -0.93
CA GLY A 117 11.66 9.40 -0.27
C GLY A 117 12.85 9.67 0.67
N ASP A 118 13.22 8.69 1.48
CA ASP A 118 14.36 8.77 2.40
C ASP A 118 15.70 8.88 1.66
N SER A 119 15.87 8.16 0.56
CA SER A 119 17.08 8.23 -0.26
C SER A 119 17.28 9.58 -0.94
N THR A 120 16.20 10.30 -1.25
CA THR A 120 16.26 11.64 -1.85
C THR A 120 16.56 12.72 -0.80
N ALA A 121 16.47 12.39 0.49
CA ALA A 121 16.68 13.31 1.58
C ALA A 121 18.16 13.59 1.88
N ILE A 122 19.11 13.35 0.98
CA ILE A 122 20.54 13.61 1.20
C ILE A 122 20.79 15.12 1.19
N PHE A 123 20.58 15.76 2.32
CA PHE A 123 20.91 17.16 2.58
C PHE A 123 22.16 17.25 3.46
N PRO A 124 22.92 18.36 3.41
CA PRO A 124 24.03 18.58 4.33
C PRO A 124 23.56 18.38 5.79
N PRO A 125 24.25 17.52 6.57
CA PRO A 125 23.94 17.32 7.98
C PRO A 125 23.91 18.65 8.74
N GLY A 126 22.86 18.87 9.54
CA GLY A 126 22.69 20.10 10.33
C GLY A 126 21.91 21.23 9.64
N SER A 127 21.45 21.05 8.41
CA SER A 127 20.50 21.99 7.80
C SER A 127 19.11 21.89 8.46
N LYS A 128 18.38 23.01 8.57
CA LYS A 128 16.99 23.01 9.08
C LYS A 128 16.06 22.11 8.26
N LEU A 129 16.34 21.99 6.96
CA LEU A 129 15.58 21.15 6.04
C LEU A 129 15.82 19.66 6.29
N TRP A 130 17.06 19.26 6.60
CA TRP A 130 17.39 17.88 6.98
C TRP A 130 16.57 17.40 8.18
N THR A 131 16.51 18.18 9.27
CA THR A 131 15.73 17.82 10.46
C THR A 131 14.23 17.70 10.16
N GLN A 132 13.69 18.58 9.31
CA GLN A 132 12.29 18.53 8.89
C GLN A 132 11.98 17.30 8.04
N MET A 133 12.90 16.88 7.16
CA MET A 133 12.73 15.69 6.33
C MET A 133 12.87 14.40 7.13
N LEU A 134 13.79 14.33 8.08
CA LEU A 134 13.87 13.22 9.03
C LEU A 134 12.57 13.08 9.84
N ALA A 135 12.06 14.19 10.37
CA ALA A 135 10.79 14.18 11.12
C ALA A 135 9.62 13.72 10.23
N PHE A 136 9.58 14.20 8.99
CA PHE A 136 8.56 13.80 8.01
C PHE A 136 8.62 12.31 7.68
N SER A 137 9.81 11.78 7.40
CA SER A 137 10.05 10.35 7.18
C SER A 137 9.60 9.50 8.38
N ALA A 138 10.00 9.90 9.59
CA ALA A 138 9.62 9.22 10.81
C ALA A 138 8.09 9.18 10.99
N ILE A 139 7.40 10.30 10.72
CA ILE A 139 5.93 10.35 10.77
C ILE A 139 5.32 9.40 9.75
N LEU A 140 5.81 9.39 8.49
CA LEU A 140 5.30 8.48 7.46
C LEU A 140 5.45 7.01 7.87
N ARG A 141 6.62 6.62 8.38
CA ARG A 141 6.87 5.25 8.85
C ARG A 141 5.98 4.86 10.04
N VAL A 142 5.75 5.77 10.99
CA VAL A 142 4.82 5.54 12.10
C VAL A 142 3.39 5.36 11.59
N THR A 143 2.94 6.21 10.66
CA THR A 143 1.60 6.07 10.07
C THR A 143 1.43 4.77 9.29
N GLU A 144 2.51 4.28 8.68
CA GLU A 144 2.50 3.00 7.99
C GLU A 144 2.35 1.83 8.95
N ALA A 145 3.13 1.83 10.04
CA ALA A 145 3.04 0.80 11.07
C ALA A 145 1.63 0.72 11.69
N ILE A 146 1.04 1.88 12.00
CA ILE A 146 -0.35 1.98 12.47
C ILE A 146 -1.34 1.48 11.41
N GLY A 147 -1.11 1.82 10.14
CA GLY A 147 -1.93 1.37 9.02
C GLY A 147 -1.93 -0.15 8.84
N LEU A 148 -0.76 -0.78 8.99
CA LEU A 148 -0.60 -2.24 8.94
C LEU A 148 -1.28 -2.91 10.14
N GLN A 149 -1.06 -2.38 11.35
CA GLN A 149 -1.76 -2.85 12.56
C GLN A 149 -3.29 -2.78 12.40
N ARG A 150 -3.82 -1.73 11.77
CA ARG A 150 -5.26 -1.62 11.48
C ARG A 150 -5.74 -2.67 10.49
N ALA A 151 -4.98 -2.96 9.45
CA ALA A 151 -5.35 -3.95 8.43
C ALA A 151 -5.32 -5.39 8.97
N LEU A 152 -4.32 -5.72 9.79
CA LEU A 152 -4.22 -7.02 10.48
C LEU A 152 -5.21 -7.12 11.65
N GLY A 153 -5.42 -6.02 12.38
CA GLY A 153 -6.38 -5.95 13.47
C GLY A 153 -7.81 -6.15 12.96
N SER A 154 -8.19 -5.50 11.85
CA SER A 154 -9.53 -5.69 11.28
C SER A 154 -9.78 -7.14 10.86
N SER A 155 -8.76 -7.85 10.34
CA SER A 155 -8.90 -9.28 10.05
C SER A 155 -9.16 -10.10 11.30
N TRP A 156 -8.46 -9.80 12.42
CA TRP A 156 -8.66 -10.51 13.68
C TRP A 156 -10.07 -10.30 14.26
N PHE A 157 -10.51 -9.05 14.35
CA PHE A 157 -11.80 -8.71 14.94
C PHE A 157 -12.99 -9.21 14.10
N ILE A 158 -12.82 -9.35 12.78
CA ILE A 158 -13.89 -9.82 11.88
C ILE A 158 -13.93 -11.35 11.78
N ASN A 159 -12.76 -12.01 11.71
CA ASN A 159 -12.69 -13.46 11.51
C ASN A 159 -12.55 -14.27 12.81
N CYS A 160 -12.35 -13.62 13.97
CA CYS A 160 -12.13 -14.28 15.27
C CYS A 160 -10.99 -15.33 15.28
N HIS A 161 -10.06 -15.25 14.33
CA HIS A 161 -8.88 -16.11 14.20
C HIS A 161 -7.74 -15.36 13.50
N LEU A 162 -6.50 -15.52 13.97
CA LEU A 162 -5.28 -15.16 13.26
C LEU A 162 -4.70 -16.44 12.65
N PRO A 163 -4.44 -16.49 11.33
CA PRO A 163 -3.62 -17.58 10.79
C PRO A 163 -2.22 -17.53 11.43
N PRO A 164 -1.62 -18.68 11.78
CA PRO A 164 -0.38 -18.75 12.55
C PRO A 164 0.87 -18.24 11.81
N GLU A 165 0.77 -17.93 10.52
CA GLU A 165 1.88 -17.54 9.63
C GLU A 165 2.35 -16.08 9.80
N LEU A 166 1.82 -15.36 10.80
CA LEU A 166 2.12 -13.96 11.08
C LEU A 166 3.18 -13.75 12.18
N PHE A 167 3.84 -14.82 12.64
CA PHE A 167 4.94 -14.80 13.61
C PHE A 167 6.21 -15.44 13.07
#